data_AF-A0A354MUI4-F1
#
_entry.id   AF-A0A354MUI4-F1
#
_cell.length_a   1.000
_cell.length_b   1.000
_cell.length_c   1.000
_cell.angle_alpha   90.00
_cell.angle_beta   90.00
_cell.angle_gamma   90.00
#
_symmetry.space_group_name_H-M   'P 1'
#
loop_
_entity.id
_entity.type
_entity.pdbx_description
1 polymer ?
#
loop_
_entity_poly.entity_id
_entity_poly.type
_entity_poly.pdbx_seq_one_letter_code
_entity_poly.pdbx_strand_id
1 'polypeptide(L)'
;MKKILSLILALTLFSLSCVLLVSCGGNTPKKEPSVMTLSLNPEVEFVLDENGVVVSANALNEEGNLVLNAGVFVGKTNEEAVKLFIDITKDTGFLVSGSVEAGENNIKVAFSGEDAEKRYDAIKKNVTDYLDTKGITAGFENVAALTDAYFDEQLAKCLPYLDEAKITAMSYEEKLEALKASREETAKLTSEELKNAYYEAKELAYEKAKLEYVKEKANIITAAMIDSASVTYFNLCDSLEKLRYDSLIKEDSLYQVALAEFRRAKVEFLNYRAYVAGLPEGETTEAMTAHLDALEEVLNGAEQSLANAYAMANAAIDEGKKQLDSAYATLISTIKSIDSSVAASLDEASDHITTGLDTVT
;
A
#
# COMPACT_ATOMS: atom_id res chain seq x y z
N MET A 1 3.96 26.02 -10.22
CA MET A 1 4.14 24.82 -9.39
C MET A 1 2.95 24.53 -8.44
N LYS A 2 1.69 24.76 -8.85
CA LYS A 2 0.48 24.39 -8.07
C LYS A 2 -0.44 23.38 -8.79
N LYS A 3 -0.06 22.94 -10.00
CA LYS A 3 -0.98 22.19 -10.88
C LYS A 3 -0.67 20.71 -11.03
N ILE A 4 0.50 20.23 -10.61
CA ILE A 4 0.89 18.82 -10.81
C ILE A 4 0.73 18.00 -9.52
N LEU A 5 1.04 18.56 -8.36
CA LEU A 5 0.64 17.96 -7.07
C LEU A 5 -0.89 17.91 -6.88
N SER A 6 -1.62 18.81 -7.56
CA SER A 6 -3.08 18.81 -7.62
C SER A 6 -3.67 17.74 -8.57
N LEU A 7 -2.85 17.11 -9.43
CA LEU A 7 -3.32 16.21 -10.48
C LEU A 7 -3.42 14.75 -10.02
N ILE A 8 -2.81 14.40 -8.87
CA ILE A 8 -3.10 13.18 -8.11
C ILE A 8 -4.27 13.40 -7.13
N LEU A 9 -4.67 14.67 -6.89
CA LEU A 9 -5.76 15.03 -5.95
C LEU A 9 -7.15 15.20 -6.59
N ALA A 10 -7.28 15.00 -7.90
CA ALA A 10 -8.51 15.32 -8.65
C ALA A 10 -9.35 14.08 -9.04
N LEU A 11 -9.66 13.23 -8.07
CA LEU A 11 -10.77 12.25 -8.11
C LEU A 11 -11.39 12.17 -6.70
N THR A 12 -11.94 13.30 -6.27
CA THR A 12 -12.73 13.45 -5.03
C THR A 12 -14.12 13.93 -5.41
N LEU A 13 -15.00 12.99 -5.74
CA LEU A 13 -16.44 13.24 -5.77
C LEU A 13 -17.17 12.11 -5.04
N PHE A 14 -17.85 12.53 -3.99
CA PHE A 14 -18.89 11.87 -3.20
C PHE A 14 -18.55 11.12 -1.90
N SER A 15 -19.00 11.78 -0.82
CA SER A 15 -19.63 11.29 0.41
C SER A 15 -18.85 10.36 1.35
N LEU A 16 -18.41 10.94 2.47
CA LEU A 16 -18.70 10.32 3.75
C LEU A 16 -19.12 11.40 4.77
N SER A 17 -20.42 11.42 5.01
CA SER A 17 -21.10 12.15 6.06
C SER A 17 -20.52 11.82 7.44
N CYS A 18 -20.22 12.87 8.19
CA CYS A 18 -19.94 12.83 9.62
C CYS A 18 -21.01 12.00 10.34
N VAL A 19 -20.58 10.92 11.01
CA VAL A 19 -21.34 10.33 12.09
C VAL A 19 -20.48 10.42 13.34
N LEU A 20 -20.75 11.48 14.11
CA LEU A 20 -20.41 11.55 15.52
C LEU A 20 -21.17 10.45 16.25
N LEU A 21 -20.48 9.46 16.80
CA LEU A 21 -21.06 8.60 17.83
C LEU A 21 -20.29 8.75 19.14
N VAL A 22 -21.07 9.15 20.13
CA VAL A 22 -20.76 9.36 21.54
C VAL A 22 -20.31 8.04 22.16
N SER A 23 -19.11 8.02 22.74
CA SER A 23 -18.61 6.93 23.57
C SER A 23 -19.18 7.05 24.98
N CYS A 24 -19.98 6.06 25.39
CA CYS A 24 -20.34 5.84 26.79
C CYS A 24 -19.24 5.00 27.46
N GLY A 25 -18.65 5.57 28.51
CA GLY A 25 -17.48 5.02 29.19
C GLY A 25 -17.71 3.67 29.88
N GLY A 26 -16.72 2.79 29.71
CA GLY A 26 -16.40 1.69 30.59
C GLY A 26 -14.88 1.65 30.77
N ASN A 27 -14.41 1.57 32.02
CA ASN A 27 -13.00 1.43 32.39
C ASN A 27 -12.46 0.05 31.97
N THR A 28 -12.26 -0.17 30.68
CA THR A 28 -11.34 -1.20 30.18
C THR A 28 -9.93 -0.61 30.17
N PRO A 29 -8.89 -1.37 30.56
CA PRO A 29 -7.52 -0.92 30.38
C PRO A 29 -7.33 -0.52 28.91
N LYS A 30 -6.85 0.71 28.68
CA LYS A 30 -6.54 1.20 27.33
C LYS A 30 -5.58 0.21 26.69
N LYS A 31 -6.01 -0.45 25.62
CA LYS A 31 -5.09 -1.21 24.78
C LYS A 31 -4.40 -0.20 23.88
N GLU A 32 -3.12 -0.41 23.61
CA GLU A 32 -2.43 0.43 22.64
C GLU A 32 -2.97 0.19 21.22
N PRO A 33 -2.97 1.20 20.34
CA PRO A 33 -3.20 1.00 18.92
C PRO A 33 -2.28 -0.09 18.35
N SER A 34 -2.74 -0.79 17.31
CA SER A 34 -1.98 -1.91 16.74
C SER A 34 -2.24 -2.09 15.26
N VAL A 35 -1.38 -2.84 14.59
CA VAL A 35 -1.57 -3.30 13.23
C VAL A 35 -2.01 -4.76 13.27
N MET A 36 -2.95 -5.12 12.39
CA MET A 36 -3.37 -6.49 12.12
C MET A 36 -3.17 -6.79 10.64
N THR A 37 -2.55 -7.92 10.31
CA THR A 37 -2.49 -8.42 8.94
C THR A 37 -3.32 -9.68 8.78
N LEU A 38 -3.92 -9.85 7.60
CA LEU A 38 -4.56 -11.09 7.18
C LEU A 38 -3.96 -11.55 5.85
N SER A 39 -3.61 -12.82 5.74
CA SER A 39 -3.08 -13.43 4.52
C SER A 39 -3.78 -14.76 4.21
N LEU A 40 -4.34 -14.82 3.01
CA LEU A 40 -4.86 -16.01 2.32
C LEU A 40 -4.37 -16.01 0.85
N ASN A 41 -3.52 -15.05 0.46
CA ASN A 41 -3.32 -14.62 -0.92
C ASN A 41 -4.66 -14.34 -1.62
N PRO A 42 -5.45 -13.43 -1.04
CA PRO A 42 -5.11 -12.01 -0.80
C PRO A 42 -4.42 -11.67 0.53
N GLU A 43 -3.71 -10.53 0.57
CA GLU A 43 -3.06 -10.00 1.78
C GLU A 43 -3.46 -8.55 2.09
N VAL A 44 -3.86 -8.28 3.34
CA VAL A 44 -4.34 -6.97 3.80
C VAL A 44 -3.76 -6.60 5.16
N GLU A 45 -3.64 -5.30 5.41
CA GLU A 45 -3.17 -4.65 6.63
C GLU A 45 -4.27 -3.72 7.17
N PHE A 46 -4.50 -3.78 8.47
CA PHE A 46 -5.42 -2.90 9.17
C PHE A 46 -4.71 -2.19 10.32
N VAL A 47 -4.84 -0.87 10.39
CA VAL A 47 -4.48 -0.13 11.61
C VAL A 47 -5.71 -0.09 12.51
N LEU A 48 -5.52 -0.49 13.76
CA LEU A 48 -6.55 -0.62 14.80
C LEU A 48 -6.34 0.44 15.89
N ASP A 49 -7.42 1.04 16.36
CA ASP A 49 -7.41 1.93 17.51
C ASP A 49 -7.29 1.17 18.86
N GLU A 50 -7.33 1.92 19.97
CA GLU A 50 -7.28 1.39 21.34
C GLU A 50 -8.43 0.39 21.67
N ASN A 51 -9.52 0.41 20.89
CA ASN A 51 -10.67 -0.47 21.07
C ASN A 51 -10.63 -1.68 20.12
N GLY A 52 -9.59 -1.79 19.28
CA GLY A 52 -9.50 -2.82 18.25
C GLY A 52 -10.41 -2.54 17.06
N VAL A 53 -10.80 -1.29 16.83
CA VAL A 53 -11.58 -0.85 15.66
C VAL A 53 -10.65 -0.43 14.53
N VAL A 54 -10.92 -0.89 13.32
CA VAL A 54 -10.18 -0.54 12.12
C VAL A 54 -10.35 0.95 11.81
N VAL A 55 -9.24 1.68 11.82
CA VAL A 55 -9.18 3.10 11.43
C VAL A 55 -8.56 3.31 10.06
N SER A 56 -7.79 2.33 9.58
CA SER A 56 -7.21 2.34 8.23
C SER A 56 -7.08 0.92 7.69
N ALA A 57 -7.19 0.78 6.37
CA ALA A 57 -7.07 -0.49 5.65
C ALA A 57 -6.18 -0.29 4.42
N ASN A 58 -5.24 -1.21 4.21
CA ASN A 58 -4.31 -1.19 3.09
C ASN A 58 -4.11 -2.61 2.53
N ALA A 59 -4.01 -2.73 1.21
CA ALA A 59 -3.65 -3.99 0.58
C ALA A 59 -2.12 -4.16 0.64
N LEU A 60 -1.66 -5.37 0.92
CA LEU A 60 -0.24 -5.73 0.91
C LEU A 60 0.18 -6.41 -0.41
N ASN A 61 -0.79 -6.82 -1.23
CA ASN A 61 -0.59 -7.31 -2.58
C ASN A 61 -1.78 -6.94 -3.49
N GLU A 62 -1.68 -7.29 -4.77
CA GLU A 62 -2.69 -6.93 -5.76
C GLU A 62 -4.04 -7.62 -5.51
N GLU A 63 -4.04 -8.88 -5.09
CA GLU A 63 -5.25 -9.59 -4.65
C GLU A 63 -5.91 -8.92 -3.43
N GLY A 64 -5.11 -8.35 -2.52
CA GLY A 64 -5.61 -7.57 -1.39
C GLY A 64 -6.45 -6.36 -1.83
N ASN A 65 -6.10 -5.72 -2.96
CA ASN A 65 -6.90 -4.63 -3.52
C ASN A 65 -8.29 -5.12 -3.96
N LEU A 66 -8.41 -6.36 -4.47
CA LEU A 66 -9.71 -6.94 -4.80
C LEU A 66 -10.59 -7.10 -3.55
N VAL A 67 -9.99 -7.52 -2.43
CA VAL A 67 -10.72 -7.65 -1.16
C VAL A 67 -11.16 -6.29 -0.63
N LEU A 68 -10.26 -5.31 -0.56
CA LEU A 68 -10.59 -4.00 -0.02
C LEU A 68 -11.61 -3.23 -0.86
N ASN A 69 -11.61 -3.42 -2.18
CA ASN A 69 -12.61 -2.82 -3.06
C ASN A 69 -14.00 -3.47 -2.93
N ALA A 70 -14.08 -4.70 -2.42
CA ALA A 70 -15.32 -5.45 -2.29
C ALA A 70 -16.06 -5.21 -0.96
N GLY A 71 -15.49 -4.46 -0.01
CA GLY A 71 -16.14 -4.19 1.26
C GLY A 71 -15.59 -3.02 2.05
N VAL A 72 -16.36 -2.58 3.05
CA VAL A 72 -15.99 -1.45 3.93
C VAL A 72 -15.46 -2.01 5.25
N PHE A 73 -14.15 -1.87 5.47
CA PHE A 73 -13.48 -2.36 6.69
C PHE A 73 -13.37 -1.32 7.79
N VAL A 74 -13.15 -0.05 7.44
CA VAL A 74 -13.02 1.04 8.42
C VAL A 74 -14.28 1.16 9.27
N GLY A 75 -14.10 1.29 10.58
CA GLY A 75 -15.16 1.33 11.59
C GLY A 75 -15.61 -0.04 12.12
N LYS A 76 -15.10 -1.15 11.56
CA LYS A 76 -15.35 -2.50 12.09
C LYS A 76 -14.37 -2.85 13.21
N THR A 77 -14.80 -3.65 14.17
CA THR A 77 -13.87 -4.31 15.08
C THR A 77 -12.95 -5.27 14.32
N ASN A 78 -11.79 -5.60 14.88
CA ASN A 78 -10.86 -6.59 14.32
C ASN A 78 -11.54 -7.94 14.02
N GLU A 79 -12.44 -8.41 14.89
CA GLU A 79 -13.22 -9.62 14.65
C GLU A 79 -14.17 -9.47 13.45
N GLU A 80 -14.92 -8.37 13.37
CA GLU A 80 -15.82 -8.11 12.25
C GLU A 80 -15.07 -7.91 10.93
N ALA A 81 -13.88 -7.33 10.96
CA ALA A 81 -13.00 -7.19 9.81
C ALA A 81 -12.53 -8.56 9.31
N VAL A 82 -12.12 -9.47 10.21
CA VAL A 82 -11.77 -10.85 9.86
C VAL A 82 -12.97 -11.59 9.25
N LYS A 83 -14.16 -11.46 9.82
CA LYS A 83 -15.38 -12.08 9.26
C LYS A 83 -15.73 -11.53 7.88
N LEU A 84 -15.63 -10.21 7.69
CA LEU A 84 -15.84 -9.60 6.37
C LEU A 84 -14.79 -10.08 5.37
N PHE A 85 -13.53 -10.19 5.76
CA PHE A 85 -12.46 -10.75 4.93
C PHE A 85 -12.80 -12.20 4.51
N ILE A 86 -13.27 -13.03 5.44
CA ILE A 86 -13.72 -14.41 5.16
C ILE A 86 -14.90 -14.42 4.17
N ASP A 87 -15.90 -13.59 4.38
CA ASP A 87 -17.06 -13.54 3.48
C ASP A 87 -16.65 -13.08 2.07
N ILE A 88 -15.86 -12.02 1.95
CA ILE A 88 -15.38 -11.53 0.66
C ILE A 88 -14.52 -12.58 -0.03
N THR A 89 -13.54 -13.17 0.68
CA THR A 89 -12.67 -14.19 0.10
C THR A 89 -13.43 -15.45 -0.29
N LYS A 90 -14.50 -15.79 0.44
CA LYS A 90 -15.43 -16.85 0.04
C LYS A 90 -16.18 -16.50 -1.24
N ASP A 91 -16.83 -15.34 -1.26
CA ASP A 91 -17.71 -14.92 -2.34
C ASP A 91 -16.93 -14.65 -3.64
N THR A 92 -15.68 -14.21 -3.51
CA THR A 92 -14.76 -14.01 -4.63
C THR A 92 -13.98 -15.26 -4.99
N GLY A 93 -14.19 -16.38 -4.28
CA GLY A 93 -13.61 -17.67 -4.60
C GLY A 93 -12.14 -17.86 -4.23
N PHE A 94 -11.51 -16.93 -3.51
CA PHE A 94 -10.18 -17.12 -2.89
C PHE A 94 -10.20 -18.20 -1.80
N LEU A 95 -11.27 -18.22 -1.01
CA LEU A 95 -11.58 -19.23 -0.02
C LEU A 95 -12.71 -20.10 -0.58
N VAL A 96 -12.51 -21.40 -0.73
CA VAL A 96 -13.56 -22.26 -1.31
C VAL A 96 -14.16 -23.21 -0.26
N SER A 97 -15.45 -23.49 -0.37
CA SER A 97 -16.11 -24.51 0.46
C SER A 97 -15.91 -25.88 -0.18
N GLY A 98 -15.61 -26.93 0.59
CA GLY A 98 -15.50 -28.30 0.10
C GLY A 98 -14.12 -28.96 0.34
N SER A 99 -13.85 -30.04 -0.40
CA SER A 99 -12.57 -30.76 -0.36
C SER A 99 -11.49 -29.96 -1.09
N VAL A 100 -10.71 -29.19 -0.33
CA VAL A 100 -9.54 -28.44 -0.81
C VAL A 100 -8.24 -29.22 -0.59
N GLU A 101 -7.20 -28.85 -1.32
CA GLU A 101 -5.87 -29.35 -0.99
C GLU A 101 -5.47 -28.91 0.44
N ALA A 102 -4.73 -29.77 1.13
CA ALA A 102 -4.30 -29.47 2.50
C ALA A 102 -3.45 -28.18 2.53
N GLY A 103 -3.93 -27.16 3.24
CA GLY A 103 -3.24 -25.87 3.36
C GLY A 103 -3.69 -24.79 2.37
N GLU A 104 -4.59 -25.11 1.42
CA GLU A 104 -5.16 -24.13 0.48
C GLU A 104 -6.03 -23.09 1.20
N ASN A 105 -6.92 -23.56 2.07
CA ASN A 105 -7.73 -22.70 2.94
C ASN A 105 -7.02 -22.47 4.27
N ASN A 106 -6.03 -21.58 4.31
CA ASN A 106 -5.32 -21.29 5.55
C ASN A 106 -5.14 -19.79 5.76
N ILE A 107 -5.94 -19.24 6.67
CA ILE A 107 -5.97 -17.82 6.99
C ILE A 107 -4.93 -17.55 8.07
N LYS A 108 -3.90 -16.79 7.69
CA LYS A 108 -2.85 -16.32 8.59
C LYS A 108 -3.23 -14.95 9.13
N VAL A 109 -3.11 -14.77 10.44
CA VAL A 109 -3.29 -13.48 11.10
C VAL A 109 -2.05 -13.14 11.92
N ALA A 110 -1.65 -11.88 11.91
CA ALA A 110 -0.63 -11.35 12.81
C ALA A 110 -1.13 -10.05 13.45
N PHE A 111 -0.71 -9.82 14.68
CA PHE A 111 -0.94 -8.55 15.38
C PHE A 111 0.41 -7.94 15.79
N SER A 112 0.48 -6.61 15.85
CA SER A 112 1.59 -5.88 16.47
C SER A 112 1.34 -5.60 17.96
N GLY A 113 2.41 -5.19 18.64
CA GLY A 113 2.39 -4.73 20.03
C GLY A 113 2.43 -5.86 21.07
N GLU A 114 2.63 -5.50 22.34
CA GLU A 114 2.86 -6.46 23.43
C GLU A 114 1.68 -7.42 23.66
N ASP A 115 0.46 -6.98 23.36
CA ASP A 115 -0.77 -7.76 23.51
C ASP A 115 -1.16 -8.58 22.25
N ALA A 116 -0.26 -8.75 21.27
CA ALA A 116 -0.53 -9.45 20.01
C ALA A 116 -1.18 -10.85 20.20
N GLU A 117 -0.59 -11.68 21.07
CA GLU A 117 -1.10 -13.03 21.35
C GLU A 117 -2.49 -12.99 22.00
N LYS A 118 -2.70 -12.07 22.96
CA LYS A 118 -4.01 -11.89 23.61
C LYS A 118 -5.09 -11.43 22.63
N ARG A 119 -4.73 -10.57 21.66
CA ARG A 119 -5.65 -10.09 20.61
C ARG A 119 -6.08 -11.23 19.69
N TYR A 120 -5.14 -12.10 19.31
CA TYR A 120 -5.45 -13.31 18.54
C TYR A 120 -6.35 -14.26 19.32
N ASP A 121 -5.99 -14.61 20.55
CA ASP A 121 -6.75 -15.54 21.39
C ASP A 121 -8.19 -15.07 21.62
N ALA A 122 -8.39 -13.75 21.74
CA ALA A 122 -9.70 -13.14 21.92
C ALA A 122 -10.65 -13.37 20.72
N ILE A 123 -10.13 -13.43 19.49
CA ILE A 123 -10.96 -13.60 18.29
C ILE A 123 -11.01 -15.05 17.78
N LYS A 124 -10.00 -15.86 18.10
CA LYS A 124 -9.80 -17.21 17.52
C LYS A 124 -11.06 -18.06 17.58
N LYS A 125 -11.66 -18.18 18.76
CA LYS A 125 -12.87 -19.01 18.93
C LYS A 125 -14.02 -18.52 18.06
N ASN A 126 -14.29 -17.21 18.07
CA ASN A 126 -15.41 -16.63 17.33
C ASN A 126 -15.22 -16.75 15.81
N VAL A 127 -13.97 -16.66 15.33
CA VAL A 127 -13.64 -16.84 13.91
C VAL A 127 -13.74 -18.31 13.50
N THR A 128 -13.23 -19.25 14.31
CA THR A 128 -13.38 -20.68 14.04
C THR A 128 -14.85 -21.11 14.03
N ASP A 129 -15.64 -20.68 15.02
CA ASP A 129 -17.09 -20.94 15.05
C ASP A 129 -17.80 -20.34 13.81
N TYR A 130 -17.32 -19.20 13.30
CA TYR A 130 -17.86 -18.56 12.10
C TYR A 130 -17.58 -19.37 10.83
N LEU A 131 -16.34 -19.85 10.66
CA LEU A 131 -15.96 -20.74 9.56
C LEU A 131 -16.81 -22.02 9.57
N ASP A 132 -16.98 -22.65 10.74
CA ASP A 132 -17.81 -23.85 10.90
C ASP A 132 -19.27 -23.57 10.53
N THR A 133 -19.83 -22.45 11.01
CA THR A 133 -21.20 -22.02 10.69
C THR A 133 -21.40 -21.80 9.19
N LYS A 134 -20.37 -21.35 8.49
CA LYS A 134 -20.39 -21.11 7.04
C LYS A 134 -20.07 -22.36 6.21
N GLY A 135 -19.81 -23.50 6.87
CA GLY A 135 -19.42 -24.75 6.23
C GLY A 135 -18.07 -24.67 5.53
N ILE A 136 -17.14 -23.87 6.06
CA ILE A 136 -15.83 -23.64 5.47
C ILE A 136 -14.80 -24.41 6.29
N THR A 137 -14.15 -25.39 5.66
CA THR A 137 -12.97 -26.04 6.25
C THR A 137 -11.74 -25.19 5.94
N ALA A 138 -11.30 -24.41 6.92
CA ALA A 138 -10.11 -23.56 6.81
C ALA A 138 -9.30 -23.55 8.12
N GLY A 139 -7.98 -23.46 7.99
CA GLY A 139 -7.10 -23.10 9.10
C GLY A 139 -7.25 -21.62 9.45
N PHE A 140 -7.18 -21.31 10.74
CA PHE A 140 -7.04 -19.95 11.24
C PHE A 140 -5.87 -19.94 12.23
N GLU A 141 -4.75 -19.36 11.80
CA GLU A 141 -3.47 -19.50 12.49
C GLU A 141 -2.82 -18.14 12.77
N ASN A 142 -2.28 -18.02 13.98
CA ASN A 142 -1.43 -16.91 14.35
C ASN A 142 -0.04 -17.15 13.80
N VAL A 143 0.49 -16.19 13.05
CA VAL A 143 1.89 -16.21 12.63
C VAL A 143 2.74 -15.35 13.59
N ALA A 144 4.03 -15.17 13.26
CA ALA A 144 4.90 -14.33 14.06
C ALA A 144 4.28 -12.93 14.23
N ALA A 145 4.28 -12.44 15.47
CA ALA A 145 3.82 -11.09 15.77
C ALA A 145 4.57 -10.07 14.91
N LEU A 146 3.88 -8.99 14.53
CA LEU A 146 4.46 -7.91 13.75
C LEU A 146 5.42 -7.14 14.68
N THR A 147 6.72 -7.25 14.38
CA THR A 147 7.80 -6.62 15.16
C THR A 147 8.21 -5.29 14.55
N ASP A 148 9.15 -4.60 15.19
CA ASP A 148 9.78 -3.39 14.64
C ASP A 148 10.28 -3.58 13.20
N ALA A 149 10.82 -4.76 12.86
CA ALA A 149 11.29 -5.04 11.51
C ALA A 149 10.17 -4.95 10.45
N TYR A 150 8.94 -5.31 10.83
CA TYR A 150 7.79 -5.14 9.94
C TYR A 150 7.51 -3.65 9.69
N PHE A 151 7.48 -2.84 10.74
CA PHE A 151 7.27 -1.40 10.60
C PHE A 151 8.40 -0.75 9.81
N ASP A 152 9.65 -1.11 10.07
CA ASP A 152 10.81 -0.58 9.34
C ASP A 152 10.71 -0.89 7.85
N GLU A 153 10.31 -2.11 7.49
CA GLU A 153 10.07 -2.50 6.10
C GLU A 153 8.93 -1.69 5.46
N GLN A 154 7.80 -1.52 6.15
CA GLN A 154 6.66 -0.78 5.62
C GLN A 154 6.97 0.72 5.48
N LEU A 155 7.65 1.31 6.47
CA LEU A 155 8.02 2.72 6.48
C LEU A 155 9.10 3.02 5.46
N ALA A 156 10.08 2.13 5.25
CA ALA A 156 11.07 2.29 4.19
C ALA A 156 10.43 2.34 2.80
N LYS A 157 9.32 1.61 2.59
CA LYS A 157 8.55 1.65 1.34
C LYS A 157 7.77 2.96 1.19
N CYS A 158 7.08 3.42 2.25
CA CYS A 158 6.18 4.56 2.14
C CYS A 158 6.82 5.94 2.44
N LEU A 159 7.97 5.94 3.09
CA LEU A 159 8.79 7.12 3.42
C LEU A 159 10.20 6.95 2.86
N PRO A 160 10.37 6.72 1.54
CA PRO A 160 11.69 6.47 0.93
C PRO A 160 12.67 7.64 1.07
N TYR A 161 12.18 8.82 1.44
CA TYR A 161 12.97 10.01 1.72
C TYR A 161 13.59 10.05 3.14
N LEU A 162 13.21 9.13 4.02
CA LEU A 162 13.85 8.98 5.33
C LEU A 162 14.96 7.93 5.25
N ASP A 163 16.09 8.21 5.90
CA ASP A 163 17.12 7.21 6.06
C ASP A 163 16.71 6.13 7.09
N GLU A 164 17.34 4.96 6.97
CA GLU A 164 17.07 3.78 7.83
C GLU A 164 17.28 4.09 9.31
N ALA A 165 18.24 4.95 9.66
CA ALA A 165 18.53 5.32 11.05
C ALA A 165 17.41 6.17 11.65
N LYS A 166 16.83 7.10 10.87
CA LYS A 166 15.66 7.88 11.28
C LYS A 166 14.44 6.98 11.49
N ILE A 167 14.17 6.04 10.57
CA ILE A 167 13.07 5.08 10.72
C ILE A 167 13.27 4.22 11.98
N THR A 168 14.47 3.65 12.15
CA THR A 168 14.79 2.78 13.30
C THR A 168 14.69 3.53 14.63
N ALA A 169 15.00 4.82 14.65
CA ALA A 169 14.94 5.66 15.85
C ALA A 169 13.52 6.05 16.28
N MET A 170 12.52 5.90 15.39
CA MET A 170 11.12 6.17 15.73
C MET A 170 10.64 5.22 16.82
N SER A 171 9.89 5.75 17.78
CA SER A 171 9.12 4.95 18.72
C SER A 171 8.00 4.18 18.01
N TYR A 172 7.46 3.15 18.66
CA TYR A 172 6.33 2.39 18.14
C TYR A 172 5.12 3.29 17.78
N GLU A 173 4.81 4.28 18.61
CA GLU A 173 3.72 5.23 18.38
C GLU A 173 3.97 6.10 17.15
N GLU A 174 5.20 6.62 16.98
CA GLU A 174 5.60 7.37 15.79
C GLU A 174 5.53 6.52 14.53
N LYS A 175 6.00 5.26 14.58
CA LYS A 175 5.92 4.32 13.45
C LYS A 175 4.48 4.05 13.04
N LEU A 176 3.59 3.84 14.02
CA LEU A 176 2.17 3.56 13.78
C LEU A 176 1.45 4.76 13.16
N GLU A 177 1.67 5.97 13.67
CA GLU A 177 1.05 7.18 13.10
C GLU A 177 1.57 7.49 11.70
N ALA A 178 2.88 7.32 11.45
CA ALA A 178 3.46 7.52 10.13
C ALA A 178 2.92 6.51 9.10
N LEU A 179 2.78 5.24 9.50
CA LEU A 179 2.18 4.19 8.68
C LEU A 179 0.72 4.54 8.36
N LYS A 180 -0.06 4.92 9.38
CA LYS A 180 -1.46 5.31 9.24
C LYS A 180 -1.63 6.49 8.29
N ALA A 181 -0.84 7.55 8.45
CA ALA A 181 -0.85 8.72 7.56
C ALA A 181 -0.58 8.32 6.10
N SER A 182 0.44 7.48 5.87
CA SER A 182 0.71 6.93 4.54
C SER A 182 -0.48 6.16 3.96
N ARG A 183 -1.19 5.37 4.78
CA ARG A 183 -2.36 4.60 4.31
C ARG A 183 -3.54 5.51 4.00
N GLU A 184 -3.73 6.59 4.75
CA GLU A 184 -4.76 7.59 4.48
C GLU A 184 -4.50 8.31 3.15
N GLU A 185 -3.24 8.70 2.88
CA GLU A 185 -2.83 9.32 1.62
C GLU A 185 -3.07 8.41 0.40
N THR A 186 -2.83 7.11 0.57
CA THR A 186 -2.87 6.13 -0.51
C THR A 186 -4.17 5.33 -0.58
N ALA A 187 -5.16 5.59 0.28
CA ALA A 187 -6.40 4.82 0.39
C ALA A 187 -7.20 4.70 -0.93
N LYS A 188 -7.02 5.64 -1.86
CA LYS A 188 -7.69 5.66 -3.17
C LYS A 188 -6.88 5.05 -4.31
N LEU A 189 -5.62 4.71 -4.07
CA LEU A 189 -4.74 4.10 -5.05
C LEU A 189 -5.04 2.61 -5.09
N THR A 190 -5.76 2.19 -6.13
CA THR A 190 -6.33 0.84 -6.17
C THR A 190 -5.37 -0.24 -6.63
N SER A 191 -4.11 0.07 -6.95
CA SER A 191 -3.08 -0.93 -7.30
C SER A 191 -1.79 -0.67 -6.53
N GLU A 192 -1.00 -1.71 -6.32
CA GLU A 192 0.25 -1.61 -5.56
C GLU A 192 1.29 -0.72 -6.28
N GLU A 193 1.37 -0.81 -7.60
CA GLU A 193 2.27 0.00 -8.40
C GLU A 193 1.92 1.49 -8.38
N LEU A 194 0.63 1.84 -8.27
CA LEU A 194 0.23 3.24 -8.10
C LEU A 194 0.70 3.80 -6.75
N LYS A 195 0.66 2.99 -5.68
CA LYS A 195 1.21 3.40 -4.38
C LYS A 195 2.72 3.58 -4.44
N ASN A 196 3.44 2.65 -5.07
CA ASN A 196 4.89 2.77 -5.26
C ASN A 196 5.24 4.03 -6.05
N ALA A 197 4.56 4.30 -7.16
CA ALA A 197 4.76 5.52 -7.95
C ALA A 197 4.49 6.80 -7.14
N TYR A 198 3.51 6.77 -6.23
CA TYR A 198 3.22 7.86 -5.30
C TYR A 198 4.36 8.08 -4.28
N TYR A 199 4.86 7.03 -3.64
CA TYR A 199 5.97 7.14 -2.68
C TYR A 199 7.25 7.66 -3.34
N GLU A 200 7.57 7.15 -4.53
CA GLU A 200 8.69 7.67 -5.31
C GLU A 200 8.49 9.13 -5.75
N ALA A 201 7.25 9.61 -5.91
CA ALA A 201 6.99 11.02 -6.18
C ALA A 201 7.18 11.89 -4.92
N LYS A 202 6.82 11.37 -3.73
CA LYS A 202 7.11 12.04 -2.45
C LYS A 202 8.61 12.23 -2.23
N GLU A 203 9.43 11.23 -2.57
CA GLU A 203 10.90 11.33 -2.50
C GLU A 203 11.44 12.48 -3.34
N LEU A 204 10.98 12.60 -4.58
CA LEU A 204 11.40 13.69 -5.47
C LEU A 204 10.95 15.06 -4.96
N ALA A 205 9.73 15.14 -4.43
CA ALA A 205 9.21 16.36 -3.83
C ALA A 205 10.04 16.77 -2.61
N TYR A 206 10.45 15.81 -1.78
CA TYR A 206 11.33 16.03 -0.63
C TYR A 206 12.69 16.60 -1.06
N GLU A 207 13.34 16.00 -2.05
CA GLU A 207 14.64 16.47 -2.52
C GLU A 207 14.57 17.86 -3.16
N LYS A 208 13.51 18.15 -3.93
CA LYS A 208 13.22 19.51 -4.41
C LYS A 208 13.06 20.49 -3.24
N ALA A 209 12.30 20.13 -2.21
CA ALA A 209 12.07 20.98 -1.05
C ALA A 209 13.37 21.27 -0.28
N LYS A 210 14.29 20.29 -0.15
CA LYS A 210 15.60 20.49 0.48
C LYS A 210 16.41 21.55 -0.23
N LEU A 211 16.44 21.50 -1.55
CA LEU A 211 17.16 22.47 -2.38
C LEU A 211 16.54 23.88 -2.27
N GLU A 212 15.21 23.97 -2.22
CA GLU A 212 14.51 25.24 -2.02
C GLU A 212 14.78 25.84 -0.63
N TYR A 213 14.73 25.04 0.44
CA TYR A 213 15.06 25.50 1.79
C TYR A 213 16.48 26.09 1.86
N VAL A 214 17.46 25.36 1.30
CA VAL A 214 18.84 25.83 1.24
C VAL A 214 18.96 27.12 0.43
N LYS A 215 18.24 27.22 -0.69
CA LYS A 215 18.20 28.44 -1.51
C LYS A 215 17.64 29.63 -0.74
N GLU A 216 16.59 29.44 0.06
CA GLU A 216 15.96 30.50 0.87
C GLU A 216 16.86 31.03 1.99
N LYS A 217 17.75 30.18 2.53
CA LYS A 217 18.72 30.56 3.57
C LYS A 217 19.99 31.18 3.00
N ALA A 218 20.25 30.99 1.72
CA ALA A 218 21.45 31.49 1.06
C ALA A 218 21.40 33.00 0.79
N ASN A 219 22.57 33.64 0.66
CA ASN A 219 22.64 35.01 0.17
C ASN A 219 22.18 35.09 -1.30
N ILE A 220 21.81 36.28 -1.78
CA ILE A 220 21.21 36.46 -3.11
C ILE A 220 22.05 35.92 -4.28
N ILE A 221 23.39 35.97 -4.18
CA ILE A 221 24.29 35.48 -5.23
C ILE A 221 24.30 33.96 -5.21
N THR A 222 24.49 33.35 -4.03
CA THR A 222 24.47 31.90 -3.85
C THR A 222 23.11 31.32 -4.24
N ALA A 223 22.01 31.97 -3.86
CA ALA A 223 20.66 31.56 -4.20
C ALA A 223 20.44 31.52 -5.73
N ALA A 224 20.89 32.56 -6.46
CA ALA A 224 20.79 32.59 -7.92
C ALA A 224 21.63 31.50 -8.59
N MET A 225 22.78 31.16 -8.03
CA MET A 225 23.63 30.07 -8.53
C MET A 225 23.02 28.69 -8.25
N ILE A 226 22.43 28.47 -7.07
CA ILE A 226 21.68 27.24 -6.75
C ILE A 226 20.50 27.08 -7.71
N ASP A 227 19.72 28.14 -7.93
CA ASP A 227 18.57 28.13 -8.84
C ASP A 227 19.00 27.73 -10.26
N SER A 228 20.06 28.34 -10.77
CA SER A 228 20.62 28.02 -12.09
C SER A 228 21.14 26.58 -12.17
N ALA A 229 21.77 26.06 -11.11
CA ALA A 229 22.28 24.69 -11.09
C ALA A 229 21.15 23.66 -11.04
N SER A 230 20.05 23.98 -10.35
CA SER A 230 18.89 23.07 -10.17
C SER A 230 18.03 22.90 -11.42
N VAL A 231 18.09 23.81 -12.41
CA VAL A 231 17.21 23.79 -13.60
C VAL A 231 17.16 22.43 -14.28
N THR A 232 18.32 21.82 -14.56
CA THR A 232 18.38 20.52 -15.24
C THR A 232 17.77 19.41 -14.40
N TYR A 233 18.09 19.37 -13.10
CA TYR A 233 17.55 18.38 -12.17
C TYR A 233 16.03 18.51 -12.04
N PHE A 234 15.49 19.72 -11.83
CA PHE A 234 14.06 19.94 -11.72
C PHE A 234 13.29 19.59 -12.99
N ASN A 235 13.83 19.92 -14.18
CA ASN A 235 13.24 19.51 -15.45
C ASN A 235 13.20 17.98 -15.63
N LEU A 236 14.24 17.28 -15.15
CA LEU A 236 14.28 15.82 -15.17
C LEU A 236 13.28 15.21 -14.18
N CYS A 237 13.13 15.78 -12.98
CA CYS A 237 12.07 15.36 -12.06
C CYS A 237 10.69 15.48 -12.71
N ASP A 238 10.38 16.63 -13.30
CA ASP A 238 9.08 16.87 -13.94
C ASP A 238 8.85 15.91 -15.13
N SER A 239 9.91 15.60 -15.87
CA SER A 239 9.87 14.63 -16.97
C SER A 239 9.64 13.21 -16.47
N LEU A 240 10.27 12.82 -15.36
CA LEU A 240 10.11 11.51 -14.73
C LEU A 240 8.70 11.35 -14.15
N GLU A 241 8.17 12.38 -13.47
CA GLU A 241 6.79 12.41 -12.99
C GLU A 241 5.79 12.25 -14.13
N LYS A 242 6.01 12.96 -15.25
CA LYS A 242 5.17 12.82 -16.45
C LYS A 242 5.24 11.40 -17.04
N LEU A 243 6.44 10.83 -17.12
CA LEU A 243 6.64 9.48 -17.64
C LEU A 243 5.91 8.44 -16.77
N ARG A 244 6.04 8.53 -15.45
CA ARG A 244 5.30 7.68 -14.50
C ARG A 244 3.79 7.80 -14.72
N TYR A 245 3.29 9.03 -14.85
CA TYR A 245 1.86 9.26 -15.11
C TYR A 245 1.43 8.57 -16.41
N ASP A 246 2.11 8.82 -17.52
CA ASP A 246 1.74 8.29 -18.83
C ASP A 246 1.84 6.76 -18.91
N SER A 247 2.79 6.16 -18.17
CA SER A 247 3.06 4.72 -18.22
C SER A 247 2.25 3.91 -17.20
N LEU A 248 2.07 4.41 -15.98
CA LEU A 248 1.48 3.64 -14.87
C LEU A 248 0.11 4.16 -14.43
N ILE A 249 -0.21 5.44 -14.61
CA ILE A 249 -1.41 6.06 -14.01
C ILE A 249 -2.51 6.29 -15.04
N LYS A 250 -2.15 6.74 -16.24
CA LYS A 250 -3.09 7.10 -17.30
C LYS A 250 -3.97 5.89 -17.65
N GLU A 251 -5.29 6.06 -17.65
CA GLU A 251 -6.27 4.97 -17.79
C GLU A 251 -6.07 4.12 -19.05
N ASP A 252 -5.59 4.72 -20.14
CA ASP A 252 -5.32 4.07 -21.41
C ASP A 252 -3.85 3.61 -21.57
N SER A 253 -3.05 3.66 -20.50
CA SER A 253 -1.69 3.12 -20.53
C SER A 253 -1.72 1.60 -20.68
N LEU A 254 -0.66 1.04 -21.27
CA LEU A 254 -0.54 -0.40 -21.44
C LEU A 254 -0.66 -1.15 -20.11
N TYR A 255 -0.09 -0.59 -19.03
CA TYR A 255 -0.17 -1.18 -17.70
C TYR A 255 -1.61 -1.15 -17.15
N GLN A 256 -2.32 -0.02 -17.22
CA GLN A 256 -3.69 0.07 -16.69
C GLN A 256 -4.67 -0.83 -17.47
N VAL A 257 -4.49 -0.92 -18.80
CA VAL A 257 -5.29 -1.83 -19.63
C VAL A 257 -5.02 -3.30 -19.28
N ALA A 258 -3.74 -3.68 -19.12
CA ALA A 258 -3.38 -5.04 -18.74
C ALA A 258 -3.84 -5.40 -17.32
N LEU A 259 -3.79 -4.44 -16.39
CA LEU A 259 -4.26 -4.60 -15.01
C LEU A 259 -5.76 -4.85 -14.96
N ALA A 260 -6.54 -4.08 -15.72
CA ALA A 260 -7.98 -4.27 -15.81
C ALA A 260 -8.33 -5.67 -16.36
N GLU A 261 -7.60 -6.13 -17.36
CA GLU A 261 -7.79 -7.46 -17.96
C GLU A 261 -7.40 -8.59 -17.01
N PHE A 262 -6.27 -8.45 -16.29
CA PHE A 262 -5.87 -9.38 -15.23
C PHE A 262 -6.96 -9.49 -14.16
N ARG A 263 -7.45 -8.37 -13.64
CA ARG A 263 -8.51 -8.35 -12.62
C ARG A 263 -9.79 -9.02 -13.13
N ARG A 264 -10.19 -8.75 -14.37
CA ARG A 264 -11.35 -9.39 -15.02
C ARG A 264 -11.18 -10.91 -15.10
N ALA A 265 -10.06 -11.37 -15.65
CA ALA A 265 -9.77 -12.80 -15.81
C ALA A 265 -9.69 -13.50 -14.45
N LYS A 266 -9.08 -12.87 -13.44
CA LYS A 266 -8.99 -13.38 -12.07
C LYS A 266 -10.37 -13.57 -11.46
N VAL A 267 -11.24 -12.57 -11.54
CA VAL A 267 -12.61 -12.64 -11.01
C VAL A 267 -13.41 -13.74 -11.72
N GLU A 268 -13.29 -13.87 -13.04
CA GLU A 268 -13.98 -14.93 -13.80
C GLU A 268 -13.51 -16.33 -13.38
N PHE A 269 -12.20 -16.54 -13.31
CA PHE A 269 -11.62 -17.79 -12.84
C PHE A 269 -12.08 -18.15 -11.42
N LEU A 270 -11.93 -17.22 -10.47
CA LEU A 270 -12.25 -17.51 -9.07
C LEU A 270 -13.74 -17.72 -8.83
N ASN A 271 -14.63 -16.98 -9.51
CA ASN A 271 -16.07 -17.19 -9.43
C ASN A 271 -16.45 -18.60 -9.92
N TYR A 272 -15.85 -19.05 -11.03
CA TYR A 272 -16.11 -20.38 -11.55
C TYR A 272 -15.50 -21.47 -10.66
N ARG A 273 -14.29 -21.24 -10.12
CA ARG A 273 -13.65 -22.10 -9.13
C ARG A 273 -14.54 -22.31 -7.90
N ALA A 274 -15.09 -21.22 -7.35
CA ALA A 274 -16.01 -21.27 -6.22
C ALA A 274 -17.28 -22.06 -6.53
N TYR A 275 -17.84 -21.85 -7.72
CA TYR A 275 -19.00 -22.61 -8.20
C TYR A 275 -18.72 -24.12 -8.25
N VAL A 276 -17.61 -24.52 -8.89
CA VAL A 276 -17.24 -25.94 -9.03
C VAL A 276 -16.96 -26.58 -7.67
N ALA A 277 -16.23 -25.89 -6.79
CA ALA A 277 -15.93 -26.38 -5.44
C ALA A 277 -17.19 -26.55 -4.58
N GLY A 278 -18.21 -25.71 -4.79
CA GLY A 278 -19.48 -25.78 -4.09
C GLY A 278 -20.44 -26.88 -4.56
N LEU A 279 -20.10 -27.63 -5.62
CA LEU A 279 -20.95 -28.71 -6.11
C LEU A 279 -20.93 -29.94 -5.18
N PRO A 280 -22.05 -30.69 -5.08
CA PRO A 280 -22.07 -31.97 -4.38
C PRO A 280 -21.06 -32.99 -4.94
N GLU A 281 -20.64 -33.92 -4.09
CA GLU A 281 -19.70 -34.98 -4.47
C GLU A 281 -20.23 -35.76 -5.68
N GLY A 282 -19.43 -35.85 -6.74
CA GLY A 282 -19.79 -36.53 -7.99
C GLY A 282 -20.55 -35.69 -9.02
N GLU A 283 -20.85 -34.41 -8.73
CA GLU A 283 -21.51 -33.51 -9.70
C GLU A 283 -20.54 -32.71 -10.58
N THR A 284 -19.25 -32.68 -10.24
CA THR A 284 -18.21 -32.09 -11.10
C THR A 284 -18.00 -32.94 -12.35
N THR A 285 -18.21 -32.32 -13.52
CA THR A 285 -18.08 -33.00 -14.82
C THR A 285 -16.74 -32.69 -15.50
N GLU A 286 -16.31 -33.55 -16.42
CA GLU A 286 -15.11 -33.31 -17.26
C GLU A 286 -15.20 -31.97 -18.02
N ALA A 287 -16.39 -31.58 -18.48
CA ALA A 287 -16.61 -30.32 -19.16
C ALA A 287 -16.44 -29.11 -18.24
N MET A 288 -16.79 -29.24 -16.96
CA MET A 288 -16.57 -28.19 -15.96
C MET A 288 -15.08 -28.06 -15.65
N THR A 289 -14.37 -29.17 -15.45
CA THR A 289 -12.91 -29.16 -15.28
C THR A 289 -12.22 -28.51 -16.48
N ALA A 290 -12.57 -28.92 -17.70
CA ALA A 290 -12.00 -28.31 -18.91
C ALA A 290 -12.31 -26.81 -19.05
N HIS A 291 -13.47 -26.34 -18.57
CA HIS A 291 -13.77 -24.91 -18.57
C HIS A 291 -12.95 -24.14 -17.52
N LEU A 292 -12.76 -24.72 -16.33
CA LEU A 292 -11.91 -24.15 -15.29
C LEU A 292 -10.46 -24.03 -15.78
N ASP A 293 -9.91 -25.08 -16.41
CA ASP A 293 -8.57 -25.08 -17.00
C ASP A 293 -8.44 -23.99 -18.09
N ALA A 294 -9.48 -23.80 -18.91
CA ALA A 294 -9.48 -22.75 -19.93
C ALA A 294 -9.52 -21.33 -19.33
N LEU A 295 -10.25 -21.12 -18.23
CA LEU A 295 -10.26 -19.85 -17.50
C LEU A 295 -8.89 -19.59 -16.84
N GLU A 296 -8.25 -20.63 -16.32
CA GLU A 296 -6.90 -20.55 -15.77
C GLU A 296 -5.88 -20.18 -16.85
N GLU A 297 -5.99 -20.73 -18.07
CA GLU A 297 -5.14 -20.36 -19.20
C GLU A 297 -5.32 -18.88 -19.58
N VAL A 298 -6.56 -18.37 -19.60
CA VAL A 298 -6.84 -16.95 -19.83
C VAL A 298 -6.25 -16.07 -18.73
N LEU A 299 -6.40 -16.46 -17.46
CA LEU A 299 -5.79 -15.77 -16.31
C LEU A 299 -4.27 -15.72 -16.45
N ASN A 300 -3.62 -16.84 -16.73
CA ASN A 300 -2.16 -16.90 -16.91
C ASN A 300 -1.68 -16.00 -18.06
N GLY A 301 -2.43 -15.93 -19.17
CA GLY A 301 -2.15 -15.02 -20.27
C GLY A 301 -2.29 -13.54 -19.89
N ALA A 302 -3.30 -13.21 -19.08
CA ALA A 302 -3.50 -11.85 -18.57
C ALA A 302 -2.41 -11.45 -17.54
N GLU A 303 -2.02 -12.37 -16.65
CA GLU A 303 -0.89 -12.20 -15.71
C GLU A 303 0.42 -11.91 -16.47
N GLN A 304 0.72 -12.69 -17.52
CA GLN A 304 1.90 -12.46 -18.34
C GLN A 304 1.85 -11.10 -19.06
N SER A 305 0.67 -10.69 -19.55
CA SER A 305 0.48 -9.41 -20.22
C SER A 305 0.70 -8.24 -19.25
N LEU A 306 0.19 -8.34 -18.03
CA LEU A 306 0.41 -7.38 -16.96
C LEU A 306 1.89 -7.28 -16.60
N ALA A 307 2.57 -8.41 -16.40
CA ALA A 307 4.01 -8.44 -16.10
C ALA A 307 4.85 -7.80 -17.22
N ASN A 308 4.51 -8.04 -18.48
CA ASN A 308 5.19 -7.42 -19.62
C ASN A 308 4.95 -5.90 -19.68
N ALA A 309 3.71 -5.45 -19.50
CA ALA A 309 3.39 -4.03 -19.48
C ALA A 309 4.10 -3.30 -18.33
N TYR A 310 4.19 -3.94 -17.16
CA TYR A 310 4.95 -3.46 -16.02
C TYR A 310 6.45 -3.36 -16.34
N ALA A 311 7.06 -4.40 -16.92
CA ALA A 311 8.48 -4.38 -17.29
C ALA A 311 8.80 -3.28 -18.31
N MET A 312 7.91 -3.06 -19.29
CA MET A 312 8.06 -1.99 -20.27
C MET A 312 7.96 -0.59 -19.64
N ALA A 313 7.00 -0.38 -18.75
CA ALA A 313 6.84 0.89 -18.04
C ALA A 313 8.09 1.21 -17.21
N ASN A 314 8.57 0.24 -16.42
CA ASN A 314 9.71 0.46 -15.53
C ASN A 314 11.03 0.60 -16.25
N ALA A 315 11.25 -0.07 -17.40
CA ALA A 315 12.48 0.11 -18.16
C ALA A 315 12.73 1.58 -18.54
N ALA A 316 11.70 2.33 -18.92
CA ALA A 316 11.81 3.74 -19.24
C ALA A 316 11.98 4.61 -17.98
N ILE A 317 11.24 4.29 -16.91
CA ILE A 317 11.32 4.99 -15.62
C ILE A 317 12.72 4.84 -15.01
N ASP A 318 13.27 3.63 -15.01
CA ASP A 318 14.60 3.32 -14.47
C ASP A 318 15.71 4.05 -15.21
N GLU A 319 15.59 4.19 -16.54
CA GLU A 319 16.52 5.00 -17.31
C GLU A 319 16.40 6.49 -16.96
N GLY A 320 15.17 6.99 -16.77
CA GLY A 320 14.93 8.34 -16.27
C GLY A 320 15.52 8.57 -14.87
N LYS A 321 15.39 7.59 -13.95
CA LYS A 321 15.99 7.61 -12.60
C LYS A 321 17.51 7.72 -12.66
N LYS A 322 18.19 6.93 -13.50
CA LYS A 322 19.66 7.02 -13.65
C LYS A 322 20.13 8.40 -14.12
N GLN A 323 19.40 9.00 -15.07
CA GLN A 323 19.69 10.36 -15.54
C GLN A 323 19.46 11.38 -14.42
N LEU A 324 18.39 11.19 -13.65
CA LEU A 324 18.07 12.03 -12.51
C LEU A 324 19.14 11.95 -11.41
N ASP A 325 19.58 10.75 -11.04
CA ASP A 325 20.63 10.52 -10.03
C ASP A 325 21.94 11.19 -10.45
N SER A 326 22.30 11.07 -11.74
CA SER A 326 23.48 11.72 -12.31
C SER A 326 23.36 13.25 -12.27
N ALA A 327 22.18 13.79 -12.57
CA ALA A 327 21.90 15.21 -12.48
C ALA A 327 21.92 15.72 -11.03
N TYR A 328 21.38 14.95 -10.09
CA TYR A 328 21.41 15.27 -8.66
C TYR A 328 22.84 15.27 -8.12
N ALA A 329 23.64 14.26 -8.43
CA ALA A 329 25.06 14.22 -8.04
C ALA A 329 25.84 15.42 -8.59
N THR A 330 25.58 15.79 -9.85
CA THR A 330 26.18 16.98 -10.49
C THR A 330 25.72 18.27 -9.81
N LEU A 331 24.43 18.39 -9.49
CA LEU A 331 23.85 19.50 -8.76
C LEU A 331 24.51 19.67 -7.40
N ILE A 332 24.56 18.61 -6.58
CA ILE A 332 25.17 18.65 -5.25
C ILE A 332 26.66 19.02 -5.32
N SER A 333 27.40 18.47 -6.29
CA SER A 333 28.81 18.84 -6.53
C SER A 333 28.96 20.33 -6.88
N THR A 334 28.09 20.83 -7.77
CA THR A 334 28.09 22.24 -8.18
C THR A 334 27.80 23.16 -7.01
N ILE A 335 26.74 22.86 -6.25
CA ILE A 335 26.33 23.59 -5.05
C ILE A 335 27.47 23.64 -4.02
N LYS A 336 28.12 22.51 -3.73
CA LYS A 336 29.26 22.44 -2.80
C LYS A 336 30.47 23.27 -3.26
N SER A 337 30.65 23.47 -4.55
CA SER A 337 31.73 24.31 -5.08
C SER A 337 31.41 25.82 -5.02
N ILE A 338 30.12 26.17 -5.01
CA ILE A 338 29.65 27.56 -4.83
C ILE A 338 29.81 27.99 -3.37
N ASP A 339 29.37 27.15 -2.43
CA ASP A 339 29.42 27.45 -1.00
C ASP A 339 29.60 26.15 -0.20
N SER A 340 30.75 26.04 0.48
CA SER A 340 31.11 24.85 1.26
C SER A 340 30.26 24.66 2.51
N SER A 341 29.54 25.70 2.97
CA SER A 341 28.63 25.62 4.12
C SER A 341 27.26 25.02 3.74
N VAL A 342 26.94 24.91 2.45
CA VAL A 342 25.66 24.38 1.98
C VAL A 342 25.49 22.90 2.33
N ALA A 343 26.56 22.13 2.45
CA ALA A 343 26.47 20.74 2.92
C ALA A 343 25.79 20.65 4.31
N ALA A 344 26.19 21.51 5.26
CA ALA A 344 25.55 21.57 6.57
C ALA A 344 24.10 22.09 6.51
N SER A 345 23.80 22.96 5.53
CA SER A 345 22.43 23.48 5.32
C SER A 345 21.49 22.42 4.72
N LEU A 346 22.00 21.50 3.90
CA LEU A 346 21.24 20.36 3.37
C LEU A 346 20.91 19.34 4.47
N ASP A 347 21.84 19.12 5.41
CA ASP A 347 21.62 18.29 6.58
C ASP A 347 20.53 18.92 7.48
N GLU A 348 20.63 20.23 7.77
CA GLU A 348 19.61 20.97 8.52
C GLU A 348 18.23 20.95 7.82
N ALA A 349 18.21 21.09 6.49
CA ALA A 349 16.97 21.01 5.70
C ALA A 349 16.27 19.65 5.86
N SER A 350 17.06 18.57 5.96
CA SER A 350 16.56 17.20 6.10
C SER A 350 15.89 16.96 7.45
N ASP A 351 16.19 17.76 8.48
CA ASP A 351 15.52 17.70 9.77
C ASP A 351 14.30 18.62 9.83
N HIS A 352 14.26 19.69 9.03
CA HIS A 352 13.16 20.65 9.00
C HIS A 352 12.01 20.23 8.07
N ILE A 353 12.30 19.58 6.93
CA ILE A 353 11.29 19.27 5.90
C ILE A 353 10.47 18.03 6.24
N THR A 354 11.04 17.10 7.01
CA THR A 354 10.32 15.92 7.51
C THR A 354 9.09 16.32 8.34
N THR A 355 9.14 17.43 9.06
CA THR A 355 7.97 17.97 9.80
C THR A 355 6.95 18.71 8.90
N GLY A 356 7.34 19.08 7.68
CA GLY A 356 6.53 19.91 6.77
C GLY A 356 5.76 19.12 5.70
N LEU A 357 6.26 17.97 5.26
CA LEU A 357 5.57 17.13 4.28
C LEU A 357 4.26 16.53 4.80
N ASP A 358 4.14 16.33 6.12
CA ASP A 358 2.92 15.85 6.79
C ASP A 358 1.77 16.88 6.76
N THR A 359 2.05 18.14 6.40
CA THR A 359 1.05 19.22 6.35
C THR A 359 0.51 19.50 4.95
N VAL A 360 0.95 18.76 3.93
CA VAL A 360 0.39 18.85 2.57
C VAL A 360 -0.83 17.95 2.47
N THR A 361 -1.87 18.30 3.23
CA THR A 361 -3.23 17.75 3.12
C THR A 361 -4.14 18.68 2.32
#